data_AF-A0A2G1W6U7-F1
#
_entry.id   AF-A0A2G1W6U7-F1
#
_cell.length_a   1.000
_cell.length_b   1.000
_cell.length_c   1.000
_cell.angle_alpha   90.00
_cell.angle_beta   90.00
_cell.angle_gamma   90.00
#
_symmetry.space_group_name_H-M   'P 1'
#
loop_
_entity.id
_entity.type
_entity.pdbx_description
1 polymer ?
#
loop_
_entity_poly.entity_id
_entity_poly.type
_entity_poly.pdbx_seq_one_letter_code
_entity_poly.pdbx_strand_id
1 'polypeptide(L)'
;MSKSPEQLRAMALSGTVSIPPRFPDLAIISFETCDNSTSPFVVVAYQKLSPKLSIKRTFFPSDLKCFFVPESTSHVDLENGEWFEGNQLLKKAQLMLDSTKVEGILYVREQAQSLLEMEAGMTAAESAEFYPPLPDDRSVNHYNMNPSGVSAGCD
;
A
#
# COMPACT_ATOMS: atom_id res chain seq x y z
N MET A 1 8.66 3.15 39.75
CA MET A 1 9.04 2.21 38.67
C MET A 1 9.09 2.97 37.36
N SER A 2 10.24 2.99 36.68
CA SER A 2 10.33 3.52 35.32
C SER A 2 9.69 2.54 34.34
N LYS A 3 8.94 3.06 33.36
CA LYS A 3 8.30 2.25 32.32
C LYS A 3 9.36 1.62 31.42
N SER A 4 9.11 0.41 30.92
CA SER A 4 9.99 -0.20 29.92
C SER A 4 9.90 0.54 28.58
N PRO A 5 10.93 0.44 27.71
CA PRO A 5 10.87 1.00 26.36
C PRO A 5 9.66 0.51 25.56
N GLU A 6 9.29 -0.77 25.69
CA GLU A 6 8.10 -1.36 25.07
C GLU A 6 6.81 -0.69 25.57
N GLN A 7 6.69 -0.44 26.88
CA GLN A 7 5.53 0.24 27.45
C GLN A 7 5.44 1.70 26.96
N LEU A 8 6.57 2.37 26.79
CA LEU A 8 6.62 3.72 26.22
C LEU A 8 6.20 3.72 24.74
N ARG A 9 6.63 2.72 23.96
CA ARG A 9 6.23 2.54 22.56
C ARG A 9 4.73 2.25 22.45
N ALA A 10 4.21 1.31 23.23
CA ALA A 10 2.78 0.99 23.28
C ALA A 10 1.94 2.23 23.65
N MET A 11 2.42 3.06 24.57
CA MET A 11 1.79 4.33 24.88
C MET A 11 1.85 5.33 23.72
N ALA A 12 2.97 5.42 23.01
CA ALA A 12 3.14 6.32 21.86
C ALA A 12 2.26 5.92 20.66
N LEU A 13 2.01 4.62 20.50
CA LEU A 13 1.13 4.05 19.48
C LEU A 13 -0.35 4.06 19.87
N SER A 14 -0.69 4.47 21.10
CA SER A 14 -2.09 4.61 21.50
C SER A 14 -2.81 5.66 20.64
N GLY A 15 -4.01 5.32 20.16
CA GLY A 15 -4.76 6.17 19.23
C GLY A 15 -4.20 6.19 17.81
N THR A 16 -3.44 5.15 17.43
CA THR A 16 -2.99 4.94 16.06
C THR A 16 -3.57 3.66 15.46
N VAL A 17 -3.64 3.64 14.13
CA VAL A 17 -4.04 2.48 13.33
C VAL A 17 -2.84 2.05 12.50
N SER A 18 -2.59 0.75 12.44
CA SER A 18 -1.53 0.19 11.60
C SER A 18 -1.99 0.08 10.15
N ILE A 19 -1.08 0.39 9.22
CA ILE A 19 -1.24 0.16 7.80
C ILE A 19 -0.06 -0.70 7.35
N PRO A 20 -0.29 -1.97 7.00
CA PRO A 20 -1.60 -2.62 6.87
C PRO A 20 -2.28 -2.95 8.23
N PRO A 21 -3.61 -3.17 8.24
CA PRO A 21 -4.38 -3.37 9.48
C PRO A 21 -4.26 -4.79 10.07
N ARG A 22 -3.72 -5.74 9.31
CA ARG A 22 -3.53 -7.12 9.76
C ARG A 22 -2.06 -7.39 9.96
N PHE A 23 -1.72 -7.99 11.08
CA PHE A 23 -0.37 -8.45 11.35
C PHE A 23 -0.24 -9.95 10.98
N PRO A 24 0.88 -10.42 10.40
CA PRO A 24 2.11 -9.70 10.04
C PRO A 24 2.15 -9.26 8.56
N ASP A 25 1.11 -8.57 8.06
CA ASP A 25 1.18 -8.05 6.69
C ASP A 25 2.13 -6.83 6.65
N LEU A 26 2.82 -6.66 5.51
CA LEU A 26 3.61 -5.47 5.22
C LEU A 26 3.01 -4.72 4.03
N ALA A 27 3.15 -3.40 4.04
CA ALA A 27 2.85 -2.56 2.88
C ALA A 27 4.15 -2.06 2.26
N ILE A 28 4.13 -1.84 0.95
CA ILE A 28 5.19 -1.14 0.24
C ILE A 28 4.97 0.36 0.46
N ILE A 29 5.90 0.99 1.17
CA ILE A 29 5.86 2.38 1.57
C ILE A 29 6.75 3.22 0.64
N SER A 30 6.23 4.34 0.15
CA SER A 30 6.97 5.38 -0.57
C SER A 30 6.66 6.77 -0.03
N PHE A 31 7.59 7.69 -0.24
CA PHE A 31 7.42 9.12 0.01
C PHE A 31 7.50 9.84 -1.32
N GLU A 32 6.43 10.55 -1.67
CA GLU A 32 6.27 11.16 -2.99
C GLU A 32 6.17 12.68 -2.83
N THR A 33 6.90 13.42 -3.65
CA THR A 33 6.77 14.88 -3.72
C THR A 33 5.39 15.30 -4.19
N CYS A 34 4.91 16.44 -3.68
CA CYS A 34 3.65 17.01 -4.10
C CYS A 34 3.90 18.40 -4.71
N ASP A 35 3.65 18.55 -6.00
CA ASP A 35 4.03 19.74 -6.78
C ASP A 35 3.37 21.06 -6.33
N ASN A 36 2.36 21.03 -5.44
CA ASN A 36 1.49 22.18 -5.20
C ASN A 36 0.97 22.36 -3.76
N SER A 37 1.67 21.87 -2.73
CA SER A 37 1.11 21.93 -1.35
C SER A 37 2.07 22.49 -0.29
N THR A 38 1.47 22.95 0.81
CA THR A 38 2.13 23.39 2.07
C THR A 38 2.99 22.30 2.69
N SER A 39 2.78 21.03 2.31
CA SER A 39 3.60 19.88 2.70
C SER A 39 4.44 19.43 1.49
N PRO A 40 5.77 19.30 1.64
CA PRO A 40 6.66 18.99 0.51
C PRO A 40 6.51 17.56 -0.02
N PHE A 41 5.85 16.67 0.72
CA PHE A 41 5.63 15.28 0.32
C PHE A 41 4.39 14.67 0.97
N VAL A 42 3.97 13.53 0.44
CA VAL A 42 2.94 12.63 0.98
C VAL A 42 3.53 11.26 1.26
N VAL A 43 2.88 10.50 2.15
CA VAL A 43 3.27 9.11 2.46
C VAL A 43 2.28 8.18 1.79
N VAL A 44 2.79 7.26 0.98
CA VAL A 44 1.99 6.30 0.23
C VAL A 44 2.26 4.90 0.76
N ALA A 45 1.18 4.17 1.08
CA ALA A 45 1.22 2.77 1.44
C ALA A 45 0.46 1.95 0.40
N TYR A 46 1.18 1.10 -0.33
CA TYR A 46 0.61 0.17 -1.30
C TYR A 46 0.54 -1.24 -0.70
N GLN A 47 -0.62 -1.87 -0.81
CA GLN A 47 -0.87 -3.22 -0.35
C GLN A 47 -1.55 -4.02 -1.45
N LYS A 48 -0.96 -5.16 -1.82
CA LYS A 48 -1.59 -6.16 -2.68
C LYS A 48 -2.33 -7.17 -1.81
N LEU A 49 -3.66 -7.05 -1.72
CA LEU A 49 -4.50 -7.94 -0.92
C LEU A 49 -4.73 -9.29 -1.59
N SER A 50 -4.76 -9.32 -2.92
CA SER A 50 -4.86 -10.53 -3.71
C SER A 50 -4.28 -10.29 -5.11
N PRO A 51 -4.16 -11.32 -5.96
CA PRO A 51 -3.82 -11.12 -7.38
C PRO A 51 -4.73 -10.14 -8.12
N LYS A 52 -5.98 -9.98 -7.65
CA LYS A 52 -7.01 -9.14 -8.28
C LYS A 52 -7.31 -7.85 -7.51
N LEU A 53 -6.72 -7.61 -6.36
CA LEU A 53 -7.06 -6.45 -5.52
C LEU A 53 -5.80 -5.82 -4.95
N SER A 54 -5.55 -4.57 -5.34
CA SER A 54 -4.56 -3.70 -4.73
C SER A 54 -5.26 -2.51 -4.08
N ILE A 55 -4.65 -2.02 -3.01
CA ILE A 55 -5.08 -0.80 -2.32
C ILE A 55 -3.86 0.09 -2.18
N LYS A 56 -4.01 1.35 -2.53
CA LYS A 56 -3.05 2.41 -2.27
C LYS A 56 -3.71 3.43 -1.34
N ARG A 57 -3.07 3.69 -0.20
CA ARG A 57 -3.50 4.71 0.76
C ARG A 57 -2.45 5.81 0.81
N THR A 58 -2.89 7.05 0.65
CA THR A 58 -2.02 8.23 0.70
C THR A 58 -2.39 9.09 1.91
N PHE A 59 -1.39 9.45 2.71
CA PHE A 59 -1.54 10.19 3.97
C PHE A 59 -0.70 11.45 3.97
N PHE A 60 -1.14 12.44 4.74
CA PHE A 60 -0.29 13.58 5.08
C PHE A 60 0.80 13.17 6.09
N PRO A 61 2.04 13.70 5.97
CA PRO A 61 3.12 13.37 6.90
C PRO A 61 2.80 13.72 8.36
N SER A 62 1.96 14.73 8.61
CA SER A 62 1.53 15.13 9.96
C SER A 62 0.73 14.07 10.71
N ASP A 63 0.06 13.19 9.96
CA ASP A 63 -0.79 12.14 10.51
C ASP A 63 -0.03 10.85 10.80
N LEU A 64 1.17 10.70 10.23
CA LEU A 64 2.08 9.61 10.53
C LEU A 64 2.73 9.82 11.89
N LYS A 65 2.52 8.88 12.81
CA LYS A 65 3.14 8.91 14.15
C LYS A 65 4.44 8.13 14.16
N CYS A 66 4.43 6.97 13.54
CA CYS A 66 5.56 6.07 13.56
C CYS A 66 5.59 5.21 12.29
N PHE A 67 6.78 4.77 11.92
CA PHE A 67 7.02 3.87 10.81
C PHE A 67 7.97 2.77 11.26
N PHE A 68 7.59 1.51 11.06
CA PHE A 68 8.38 0.35 11.40
C PHE A 68 8.86 -0.38 10.14
N VAL A 69 10.14 -0.72 10.09
CA VAL A 69 10.76 -1.53 9.04
C VAL A 69 11.35 -2.79 9.68
N PRO A 70 10.83 -3.99 9.37
CA PRO A 70 11.39 -5.22 9.92
C PRO A 70 12.78 -5.50 9.34
N GLU A 71 13.61 -6.22 10.07
CA GLU A 71 14.89 -6.73 9.55
C GLU A 71 14.68 -7.80 8.46
N SER A 72 13.60 -8.58 8.59
CA SER A 72 13.20 -9.62 7.63
C SER A 72 11.74 -9.49 7.23
N THR A 73 11.47 -9.55 5.92
CA THR A 73 10.10 -9.44 5.37
C THR A 73 9.35 -10.77 5.39
N SER A 74 10.06 -11.89 5.55
CA SER A 74 9.48 -13.23 5.68
C SER A 74 9.13 -13.61 7.13
N HIS A 75 9.74 -12.93 8.10
CA HIS A 75 9.49 -13.16 9.52
C HIS A 75 9.45 -11.83 10.27
N VAL A 76 8.26 -11.24 10.33
CA VAL A 76 8.05 -9.93 10.97
C VAL A 76 7.99 -10.11 12.48
N ASP A 77 8.98 -9.55 13.16
CA ASP A 77 9.03 -9.42 14.61
C ASP A 77 9.24 -7.94 14.97
N LEU A 78 8.32 -7.39 15.78
CA LEU A 78 8.31 -5.98 16.15
C LEU A 78 9.51 -5.58 17.02
N GLU A 79 10.19 -6.55 17.64
CA GLU A 79 11.44 -6.32 18.37
C GLU A 79 12.68 -6.37 17.47
N ASN A 80 12.58 -6.99 16.30
CA ASN A 80 13.67 -7.14 15.34
C ASN A 80 13.43 -6.29 14.07
N GLY A 81 13.66 -4.98 14.22
CA GLY A 81 13.57 -4.01 13.13
C GLY A 81 13.85 -2.58 13.57
N GLU A 82 13.69 -1.65 12.63
CA GLU A 82 13.93 -0.23 12.84
C GLU A 82 12.61 0.52 13.03
N TRP A 83 12.54 1.30 14.11
CA TRP A 83 11.42 2.18 14.43
C TRP A 83 11.79 3.64 14.15
N PHE A 84 11.00 4.32 13.33
CA PHE A 84 11.20 5.72 12.95
C PHE A 84 10.09 6.59 13.52
N GLU A 85 10.47 7.51 14.41
CA GLU A 85 9.57 8.44 15.08
C GLU A 85 10.09 9.88 14.99
N GLY A 86 9.18 10.86 15.05
CA GLY A 86 9.50 12.28 15.12
C GLY A 86 10.52 12.74 14.07
N ASN A 87 11.65 13.29 14.51
CA ASN A 87 12.69 13.79 13.61
C ASN A 87 13.40 12.69 12.82
N GLN A 88 13.47 11.46 13.32
CA GLN A 88 14.08 10.34 12.59
C GLN A 88 13.21 9.93 11.41
N LEU A 89 11.90 9.93 11.60
CA LEU A 89 10.93 9.71 10.53
C LEU A 89 11.07 10.74 9.41
N LEU A 90 11.20 12.03 9.76
CA LEU A 90 11.40 13.09 8.76
C LEU A 90 12.69 12.89 7.96
N LYS A 91 13.80 12.54 8.62
CA LYS A 91 15.07 12.24 7.95
C LYS A 91 14.94 11.03 7.02
N LYS A 92 14.29 9.96 7.48
CA LYS A 92 14.04 8.77 6.66
C LYS A 92 13.18 9.10 5.46
N ALA A 93 12.10 9.86 5.63
CA ALA A 93 11.24 10.32 4.55
C ALA A 93 12.02 11.14 3.50
N GLN A 94 12.87 12.07 3.93
CA GLN A 94 13.71 12.87 3.04
C GLN A 94 14.72 12.01 2.25
N LEU A 95 15.32 11.00 2.88
CA LEU A 95 16.23 10.06 2.20
C LEU A 95 15.51 9.17 1.19
N MET A 96 14.21 8.95 1.39
CA MET A 96 13.42 8.03 0.58
C MET A 96 12.60 8.69 -0.52
N LEU A 97 12.60 10.03 -0.56
CA LEU A 97 11.85 10.82 -1.54
C LEU A 97 12.11 10.33 -2.97
N ASP A 98 11.03 10.18 -3.73
CA ASP A 98 11.00 10.02 -5.19
C ASP A 98 11.72 8.79 -5.80
N SER A 99 12.25 7.85 -5.01
CA SER A 99 12.93 6.68 -5.60
C SER A 99 13.00 5.42 -4.73
N THR A 100 12.86 5.52 -3.40
CA THR A 100 13.07 4.36 -2.53
C THR A 100 11.75 3.86 -1.98
N LYS A 101 11.44 2.59 -2.27
CA LYS A 101 10.32 1.86 -1.69
C LYS A 101 10.86 0.91 -0.62
N VAL A 102 10.09 0.72 0.45
CA VAL A 102 10.45 -0.18 1.54
C VAL A 102 9.23 -0.93 2.03
N GLU A 103 9.41 -2.17 2.45
CA GLU A 103 8.34 -2.95 3.07
C GLU A 103 8.31 -2.65 4.57
N GLY A 104 7.14 -2.29 5.09
CA GLY A 104 7.01 -1.93 6.50
C GLY A 104 5.57 -1.68 6.93
N ILE A 105 5.44 -1.16 8.15
CA ILE A 105 4.16 -0.88 8.81
C ILE A 105 4.12 0.60 9.19
N LEU A 106 3.13 1.33 8.70
CA LEU A 106 2.86 2.69 9.15
C LEU A 106 1.90 2.67 10.35
N TYR A 107 2.13 3.56 11.31
CA TYR A 107 1.19 3.84 12.39
C TYR A 107 0.70 5.28 12.23
N VAL A 108 -0.53 5.41 11.78
CA VAL A 108 -1.18 6.71 11.52
C VAL A 108 -2.20 7.02 12.61
N ARG A 109 -2.47 8.29 12.90
CA ARG A 109 -3.51 8.67 13.88
C ARG A 109 -4.86 8.06 13.47
N GLU A 110 -5.65 7.65 14.45
CA GLU A 110 -6.96 7.03 14.19
C GLU A 110 -7.91 7.93 13.39
N GLN A 111 -7.87 9.23 13.65
CA GLN A 111 -8.65 10.25 12.94
C GLN A 111 -7.99 10.76 11.63
N ALA A 112 -6.87 10.15 11.20
CA ALA A 112 -6.18 10.57 9.99
C ALA A 112 -7.06 10.35 8.76
N GLN A 113 -7.12 11.37 7.88
CA GLN A 113 -7.75 11.20 6.58
C GLN A 113 -6.74 10.63 5.59
N SER A 114 -7.20 9.71 4.74
CA SER A 114 -6.40 9.14 3.68
C SER A 114 -7.13 9.21 2.36
N LEU A 115 -6.40 9.51 1.28
CA LEU A 115 -6.89 9.21 -0.06
C LEU A 115 -6.78 7.70 -0.27
N LEU A 116 -7.89 7.07 -0.62
CA LEU A 116 -7.98 5.65 -0.89
C LEU A 116 -8.15 5.43 -2.39
N GLU A 117 -7.16 4.79 -3.00
CA GLU A 117 -7.21 4.30 -4.37
C GLU A 117 -7.27 2.76 -4.32
N MET A 118 -8.19 2.17 -5.09
CA MET A 118 -8.38 0.73 -5.13
C MET A 118 -8.38 0.28 -6.59
N GLU A 119 -7.52 -0.69 -6.91
CA GLU A 119 -7.53 -1.32 -8.23
C GLU A 119 -8.05 -2.74 -8.08
N ALA A 120 -9.19 -2.99 -8.72
CA ALA A 120 -9.79 -4.31 -8.83
C ALA A 120 -9.58 -4.83 -10.25
N GLY A 121 -8.81 -5.91 -10.38
CA GLY A 121 -8.64 -6.64 -11.62
C GLY A 121 -9.78 -7.65 -11.82
N MET A 122 -10.39 -7.65 -12.99
CA MET A 122 -11.29 -8.70 -13.44
C MET A 122 -10.59 -9.53 -14.51
N THR A 123 -10.83 -10.84 -14.51
CA THR A 123 -10.51 -11.63 -15.70
C THR A 123 -11.46 -11.23 -16.82
N ALA A 124 -11.03 -11.44 -18.06
CA ALA A 124 -11.87 -11.07 -19.18
C ALA A 124 -13.11 -11.98 -19.35
N ALA A 125 -13.09 -13.21 -18.82
CA ALA A 125 -14.29 -14.04 -18.71
C ALA A 125 -15.31 -13.41 -17.75
N GLU A 126 -14.87 -12.96 -16.57
CA GLU A 126 -15.71 -12.21 -15.64
C GLU A 126 -16.20 -10.91 -16.28
N SER A 127 -15.33 -10.18 -17.00
CA SER A 127 -15.74 -8.97 -17.73
C SER A 127 -16.85 -9.25 -18.75
N ALA A 128 -16.84 -10.43 -19.40
CA ALA A 128 -17.84 -10.81 -20.39
C ALA A 128 -19.20 -11.19 -19.81
N GLU A 129 -19.26 -11.58 -18.54
CA GLU A 129 -20.52 -11.80 -17.84
C GLU A 129 -21.18 -10.48 -17.45
N PHE A 130 -20.39 -9.47 -17.05
CA PHE A 130 -20.92 -8.18 -16.59
C PHE A 130 -21.10 -7.13 -17.70
N TYR A 131 -20.30 -7.21 -18.76
CA TYR A 131 -20.35 -6.30 -19.91
C TYR A 131 -20.34 -7.09 -21.21
N PRO A 132 -21.33 -7.97 -21.48
CA PRO A 132 -21.30 -8.86 -22.63
C PRO A 132 -21.12 -8.07 -23.93
N PRO A 133 -20.35 -8.61 -24.89
CA PRO A 133 -20.22 -7.98 -26.20
C PRO A 133 -21.60 -7.86 -26.85
N LEU A 134 -21.82 -6.78 -27.59
CA LEU A 134 -23.04 -6.61 -28.38
C LEU A 134 -23.13 -7.73 -29.43
N PRO A 135 -24.33 -8.08 -29.92
CA PRO A 135 -24.53 -9.21 -30.84
C PRO A 135 -23.64 -9.22 -32.09
N ASP A 136 -23.22 -8.04 -32.56
CA ASP A 136 -22.39 -7.86 -33.75
C ASP A 136 -20.88 -7.72 -33.43
N ASP A 137 -20.50 -7.74 -32.15
CA ASP A 137 -19.12 -7.56 -31.70
C ASP A 137 -18.52 -8.91 -31.26
N ARG A 138 -17.42 -9.33 -31.90
CA ARG A 138 -16.73 -10.56 -31.49
C ARG A 138 -15.99 -10.28 -30.18
N SER A 139 -16.12 -11.17 -29.19
CA SER A 139 -15.49 -11.03 -27.87
C SER A 139 -13.99 -10.73 -27.90
N VAL A 140 -13.27 -11.25 -28.90
CA VAL A 140 -11.84 -10.99 -29.11
C VAL A 140 -11.55 -9.50 -29.37
N ASN A 141 -12.40 -8.85 -30.18
CA ASN A 141 -12.27 -7.42 -30.51
C ASN A 141 -12.76 -6.54 -29.34
N HIS A 142 -13.86 -6.94 -28.71
CA HIS A 142 -14.49 -6.18 -27.63
C HIS A 142 -13.59 -6.02 -26.39
N TYR A 143 -12.87 -7.08 -26.01
CA TYR A 143 -11.93 -7.06 -24.88
C TYR A 143 -10.48 -6.80 -25.29
N ASN A 144 -10.24 -6.50 -26.57
CA ASN A 144 -8.91 -6.28 -27.14
C ASN A 144 -7.91 -7.37 -26.73
N MET A 145 -8.36 -8.63 -26.73
CA MET A 145 -7.51 -9.75 -26.43
C MET A 145 -6.55 -9.97 -27.59
N ASN A 146 -5.25 -9.88 -27.35
CA ASN A 146 -4.21 -10.37 -28.25
C ASN A 146 -3.72 -11.74 -27.74
N PRO A 147 -4.47 -12.84 -27.94
CA PRO A 147 -3.99 -14.14 -27.53
C PRO A 147 -2.80 -14.54 -28.40
N SER A 148 -1.63 -14.71 -27.79
CA SER A 148 -0.49 -15.40 -28.39
C SER A 148 -0.75 -16.91 -28.35
N GLY A 149 -1.62 -17.41 -29.22
CA GLY A 149 -1.98 -18.84 -29.25
C GLY A 149 -2.73 -19.25 -30.51
N VAL A 150 -2.37 -20.42 -31.03
CA VAL A 150 -2.87 -21.04 -32.28
C VAL A 150 -4.40 -21.02 -32.31
N SER A 151 -4.95 -20.57 -33.43
CA SER A 151 -6.37 -20.61 -33.74
C SER A 151 -6.95 -21.99 -33.42
N ALA A 152 -7.83 -22.06 -32.42
CA ALA A 152 -8.73 -23.19 -32.26
C ALA A 152 -9.81 -23.10 -33.36
N GLY A 153 -9.38 -23.35 -34.60
CA GLY A 153 -10.28 -23.65 -35.71
C GLY A 153 -10.56 -25.15 -35.67
N CYS A 154 -11.82 -25.51 -35.47
CA CYS A 154 -12.32 -26.79 -35.95
C CYS A 154 -12.58 -26.61 -37.45
N ASP A 155 -11.71 -27.20 -38.27
CA ASP A 155 -12.10 -27.74 -39.58
C ASP A 155 -12.35 -29.24 -39.44
#